data_AF-A0AAP0S2X6-F1
#
_entry.id   AF-A0AAP0S2X6-F1
#
_cell.length_a   1.000
_cell.length_b   1.000
_cell.length_c   1.000
_cell.angle_alpha   90.00
_cell.angle_beta   90.00
_cell.angle_gamma   90.00
#
_symmetry.space_group_name_H-M   'P 1'
#
loop_
_entity.id
_entity.type
_entity.pdbx_description
1 polymer ?
#
loop_
_entity_poly.entity_id
_entity_poly.type
_entity_poly.pdbx_seq_one_letter_code
_entity_poly.pdbx_strand_id
1 'polypeptide(L)'
;MAMAAVVCYCKPSPSPFLGQFPSQLRNLSSKQSIGNSVHATTINAIFWGSKKVVEPQEMDPSLGDYTLTGSGPEEVTTKKVSLSVVSSISDISSNDWDACALDATGPEKFNPFLTHGFLSSLEESGSAVKKTGWIPRHIVAQDECESILGVVPLYLKSHSYGEYVFDHSWADAYYSYGSRYYPKLQCCVPFTPVTGQRVLVRNSSYKDQVFDILVSALKDLATKSQVSSLHITFPSESEWHKMKEKGFLQRIGMQYHWKNRNYENFDEFLMDMKQSKRKNIRQERKKISTQNLTIKRLRGHEIKLYMINLDMTISIGCIAS
;
A
#
# COMPACT_ATOMS: atom_id res chain seq x y z
N MET A 1 10.67 5.58 10.70
CA MET A 1 9.37 6.27 10.71
C MET A 1 8.63 5.84 9.46
N ALA A 2 7.43 5.30 9.60
CA ALA A 2 6.56 5.07 8.45
C ALA A 2 5.80 6.35 8.15
N MET A 3 5.79 6.72 6.88
CA MET A 3 5.06 7.88 6.40
C MET A 3 3.87 7.41 5.57
N ALA A 4 2.78 8.16 5.64
CA ALA A 4 1.66 8.02 4.72
C ALA A 4 1.10 9.39 4.40
N ALA A 5 0.56 9.52 3.19
CA ALA A 5 -0.14 10.71 2.72
C ALA A 5 -1.54 10.29 2.29
N VAL A 6 -2.57 11.01 2.72
CA VAL A 6 -3.98 10.65 2.49
C VAL A 6 -4.75 11.89 2.04
N VAL A 7 -5.60 11.74 1.03
CA VAL A 7 -6.65 12.73 0.72
C VAL A 7 -8.00 12.04 0.90
N CYS A 8 -8.87 12.67 1.69
CA CYS A 8 -10.24 12.23 1.87
C CYS A 8 -11.18 13.03 0.96
N TYR A 9 -12.09 12.33 0.31
CA TYR A 9 -13.13 12.88 -0.54
C TYR A 9 -14.48 12.63 0.10
N CYS A 10 -14.94 13.56 0.94
CA CYS A 10 -16.31 13.54 1.44
C CYS A 10 -17.23 14.15 0.38
N LYS A 11 -18.25 13.41 -0.07
CA LYS A 11 -19.36 14.03 -0.80
C LYS A 11 -20.00 15.07 0.12
N PRO A 12 -20.25 16.31 -0.33
CA PRO A 12 -21.13 17.21 0.40
C PRO A 12 -22.56 16.67 0.29
N SER A 13 -22.95 15.78 1.19
CA SER A 13 -24.37 15.63 1.53
C SER A 13 -24.74 16.81 2.43
N PRO A 14 -25.89 17.48 2.24
CA PRO A 14 -26.33 18.52 3.16
C PRO A 14 -26.49 17.90 4.55
N SER A 15 -25.56 18.19 5.45
CA SER A 15 -25.61 17.72 6.82
C SER A 15 -26.55 18.62 7.63
N PRO A 16 -27.39 18.07 8.54
CA PRO A 16 -27.98 18.85 9.60
C PRO A 16 -26.94 18.97 10.73
N PHE A 17 -25.74 19.47 10.44
CA PHE A 17 -24.72 19.70 11.46
C PHE A 17 -24.86 21.14 11.97
N LEU A 18 -25.93 21.40 12.71
CA LEU A 18 -26.10 22.48 13.70
C LEU A 18 -27.47 22.31 14.37
N GLY A 19 -27.52 21.58 15.48
CA GLY A 19 -28.77 21.34 16.22
C GLY A 19 -28.52 20.72 17.60
N GLN A 20 -28.29 21.61 18.58
CA GLN A 20 -28.53 21.49 20.02
C GLN A 20 -28.51 20.09 20.67
N PHE A 21 -27.54 19.87 21.56
CA PHE A 21 -27.60 18.83 22.60
C PHE A 21 -28.72 19.15 23.62
N PRO A 22 -29.64 18.23 23.92
CA PRO A 22 -30.43 18.31 25.15
C PRO A 22 -29.64 17.73 26.31
N SER A 23 -29.37 18.59 27.28
CA SER A 23 -28.89 18.24 28.62
C SER A 23 -30.06 17.74 29.47
N GLN A 24 -30.23 16.43 29.67
CA GLN A 24 -30.96 15.92 30.85
C GLN A 24 -30.42 14.56 31.34
N LEU A 25 -29.96 14.56 32.60
CA LEU A 25 -29.81 13.40 33.47
C LEU A 25 -31.15 12.66 33.65
N ARG A 26 -31.10 11.33 33.83
CA ARG A 26 -31.74 10.71 35.00
C ARG A 26 -31.17 9.33 35.34
N ASN A 27 -30.80 9.22 36.61
CA ASN A 27 -30.53 7.98 37.34
C ASN A 27 -31.69 6.98 37.22
N LEU A 28 -31.35 5.70 37.06
CA LEU A 28 -32.18 4.59 37.55
C LEU A 28 -31.25 3.48 38.03
N SER A 29 -31.13 3.39 39.35
CA SER A 29 -30.65 2.23 40.08
C SER A 29 -31.78 1.23 40.21
N SER A 30 -31.54 -0.03 39.85
CA SER A 30 -32.17 -1.15 40.54
C SER A 30 -31.27 -2.38 40.48
N LYS A 31 -30.97 -2.91 41.66
CA LYS A 31 -30.40 -4.24 41.86
C LYS A 31 -31.52 -5.26 41.63
N GLN A 32 -31.26 -6.32 40.87
CA GLN A 32 -31.95 -7.59 41.07
C GLN A 32 -31.07 -8.78 40.66
N SER A 33 -31.31 -9.87 41.38
CA SER A 33 -30.43 -10.99 41.66
C SER A 33 -30.38 -12.07 40.59
N ILE A 34 -29.26 -12.80 40.64
CA ILE A 34 -28.91 -14.01 39.89
C ILE A 34 -29.94 -15.12 40.08
N GLY A 35 -30.36 -15.74 38.98
CA GLY A 35 -31.01 -17.04 38.91
C GLY A 35 -30.51 -17.79 37.67
N ASN A 36 -29.78 -18.88 37.88
CA ASN A 36 -29.18 -19.71 36.83
C ASN A 36 -30.25 -20.50 36.07
N SER A 37 -30.26 -20.38 34.74
CA SER A 37 -30.80 -21.38 33.83
C SER A 37 -29.87 -21.47 32.63
N VAL A 38 -29.19 -22.61 32.49
CA VAL A 38 -28.32 -22.89 31.35
C VAL A 38 -29.21 -23.38 30.20
N HIS A 39 -29.47 -22.50 29.26
CA HIS A 39 -29.87 -22.89 27.91
C HIS A 39 -28.74 -22.52 26.96
N ALA A 40 -28.29 -23.51 26.18
CA ALA A 40 -27.29 -23.34 25.15
C ALA A 40 -27.91 -22.53 24.00
N THR A 41 -27.79 -21.21 24.06
CA THR A 41 -28.19 -20.33 22.97
C THR A 41 -27.03 -20.23 22.00
N THR A 42 -27.15 -20.88 20.84
CA THR A 42 -26.27 -20.67 19.71
C THR A 42 -26.38 -19.22 19.26
N ILE A 43 -25.35 -18.41 19.50
CA ILE A 43 -25.24 -17.05 18.95
C ILE A 43 -24.95 -17.20 17.46
N ASN A 44 -25.99 -17.15 16.63
CA ASN A 44 -25.82 -16.93 15.20
C ASN A 44 -25.48 -15.46 14.97
N ALA A 45 -24.25 -15.19 14.54
CA ALA A 45 -23.86 -13.88 14.03
C ALA A 45 -24.70 -13.56 12.79
N ILE A 46 -25.65 -12.64 12.92
CA ILE A 46 -26.38 -12.07 11.78
C ILE A 46 -25.45 -11.05 11.12
N PHE A 47 -24.49 -11.55 10.34
CA PHE A 47 -23.77 -10.74 9.36
C PHE A 47 -23.95 -11.37 7.99
N TRP A 48 -24.17 -10.51 7.00
CA TRP A 48 -24.32 -10.82 5.57
C TRP A 48 -25.74 -11.16 5.10
N GLY A 49 -26.64 -10.19 5.24
CA GLY A 49 -27.71 -10.02 4.25
C GLY A 49 -27.08 -9.72 2.88
N SER A 50 -27.54 -10.42 1.84
CA SER A 50 -27.05 -10.40 0.46
C SER A 50 -26.69 -9.00 -0.02
N LYS A 51 -25.40 -8.69 -0.13
CA LYS A 51 -24.95 -7.46 -0.79
C LYS A 51 -25.18 -7.62 -2.29
N LYS A 52 -25.96 -6.72 -2.88
CA LYS A 52 -25.97 -6.46 -4.33
C LYS A 52 -24.52 -6.46 -4.82
N VAL A 53 -24.21 -7.37 -5.74
CA VAL A 53 -22.97 -7.33 -6.52
C VAL A 53 -22.96 -5.99 -7.24
N VAL A 54 -21.99 -5.14 -6.92
CA VAL A 54 -21.79 -3.88 -7.64
C VAL A 54 -21.16 -4.27 -8.97
N GLU A 55 -21.86 -3.98 -10.06
CA GLU A 55 -21.29 -4.13 -11.40
C GLU A 55 -20.06 -3.21 -11.54
N PRO A 56 -19.00 -3.65 -12.24
CA PRO A 56 -17.82 -2.84 -12.44
C PRO A 56 -18.23 -1.57 -13.20
N GLN A 57 -17.96 -0.42 -12.61
CA GLN A 57 -18.04 0.84 -13.36
C GLN A 57 -16.89 0.82 -14.37
N GLU A 58 -17.21 0.66 -15.65
CA GLU A 58 -16.25 0.87 -16.73
C GLU A 58 -15.80 2.34 -16.66
N MET A 59 -14.49 2.54 -16.57
CA MET A 59 -13.89 3.85 -16.51
C MET A 59 -13.13 4.09 -17.80
N ASP A 60 -13.24 5.32 -18.30
CA ASP A 60 -12.37 5.81 -19.37
C ASP A 60 -10.91 5.66 -18.93
N PRO A 61 -10.09 4.90 -19.66
CA PRO A 61 -8.67 4.74 -19.35
C PRO A 61 -7.89 6.05 -19.50
N SER A 62 -8.40 7.07 -20.20
CA SER A 62 -7.73 8.36 -20.36
C SER A 62 -7.97 9.30 -19.18
N LEU A 63 -6.89 9.81 -18.58
CA LEU A 63 -6.98 10.80 -17.50
C LEU A 63 -6.90 12.26 -17.99
N GLY A 64 -6.48 12.48 -19.24
CA GLY A 64 -6.37 13.78 -19.88
C GLY A 64 -4.98 14.04 -20.46
N ASP A 65 -4.85 15.17 -21.14
CA ASP A 65 -3.62 15.65 -21.76
C ASP A 65 -3.06 16.87 -21.01
N TYR A 66 -1.74 16.94 -20.88
CA TYR A 66 -1.00 18.00 -20.19
C TYR A 66 0.13 18.53 -21.09
N THR A 67 0.65 19.71 -20.79
CA THR A 67 1.78 20.30 -21.53
C THR A 67 2.94 20.57 -20.58
N LEU A 68 4.12 20.08 -20.94
CA LEU A 68 5.38 20.38 -20.29
C LEU A 68 5.99 21.63 -20.91
N THR A 69 6.52 22.54 -20.09
CA THR A 69 7.18 23.76 -20.55
C THR A 69 8.64 23.77 -20.12
N GLY A 70 9.56 23.86 -21.07
CA GLY A 70 10.99 24.03 -20.79
C GLY A 70 11.34 25.48 -20.47
N SER A 71 12.11 25.72 -19.41
CA SER A 71 12.73 27.02 -19.12
C SER A 71 14.22 26.97 -19.42
N GLY A 72 14.58 26.90 -20.71
CA GLY A 72 15.96 27.02 -21.19
C GLY A 72 16.17 28.39 -21.87
N PRO A 73 17.41 28.91 -21.92
CA PRO A 73 17.72 30.20 -22.54
C PRO A 73 17.60 30.22 -24.07
N GLU A 74 17.43 29.07 -24.73
CA GLU A 74 17.11 28.98 -26.15
C GLU A 74 15.96 27.96 -26.35
N GLU A 75 14.88 28.44 -26.98
CA GLU A 75 13.62 27.76 -27.33
C GLU A 75 12.76 27.15 -26.20
N VAL A 76 11.53 27.67 -26.07
CA VAL A 76 10.45 27.06 -25.26
C VAL A 76 9.98 25.80 -25.97
N THR A 77 10.65 24.67 -25.69
CA THR A 77 10.18 23.35 -26.11
C THR A 77 8.95 22.97 -25.27
N THR A 78 7.81 22.89 -25.95
CA THR A 78 6.57 22.38 -25.37
C THR A 78 6.42 20.91 -25.75
N LYS A 79 6.21 20.03 -24.76
CA LYS A 79 5.93 18.61 -25.00
C LYS A 79 4.55 18.27 -24.45
N LYS A 80 3.77 17.51 -25.21
CA LYS A 80 2.47 17.03 -24.75
C LYS A 80 2.66 15.73 -23.96
N VAL A 81 1.96 15.61 -22.84
CA VAL A 81 1.95 14.42 -21.98
C VAL A 81 0.53 13.88 -21.92
N SER A 82 0.37 12.62 -22.31
CA SER A 82 -0.87 11.88 -22.15
C SER A 82 -0.81 11.02 -20.89
N LEU A 83 -1.94 10.92 -20.19
CA LEU A 83 -2.07 10.05 -19.02
C LEU A 83 -3.09 8.95 -19.27
N SER A 84 -2.72 7.72 -18.92
CA SER A 84 -3.60 6.56 -19.00
C SER A 84 -3.61 5.74 -17.71
N VAL A 85 -4.69 5.00 -17.50
CA VAL A 85 -4.85 4.01 -16.43
C VAL A 85 -4.88 2.63 -17.05
N VAL A 86 -3.91 1.80 -16.73
CA VAL A 86 -3.85 0.40 -17.18
C VAL A 86 -4.41 -0.54 -16.12
N SER A 87 -4.92 -1.69 -16.57
CA SER A 87 -5.63 -2.63 -15.69
C SER A 87 -4.76 -3.80 -15.21
N SER A 88 -3.56 -3.93 -15.77
CA SER A 88 -2.53 -4.85 -15.30
C SER A 88 -1.15 -4.25 -15.51
N ILE A 89 -0.19 -4.63 -14.65
CA ILE A 89 1.23 -4.32 -14.86
C ILE A 89 1.77 -4.89 -16.18
N SER A 90 1.17 -5.98 -16.69
CA SER A 90 1.56 -6.61 -17.96
C SER A 90 1.20 -5.78 -19.20
N ASP A 91 0.35 -4.76 -19.05
CA ASP A 91 0.04 -3.79 -20.11
C ASP A 91 1.21 -2.79 -20.33
N ILE A 92 2.22 -2.81 -19.47
CA ILE A 92 3.40 -1.96 -19.52
C ILE A 92 4.63 -2.83 -19.74
N SER A 93 5.49 -2.42 -20.67
CA SER A 93 6.80 -3.03 -20.89
C SER A 93 7.62 -3.04 -19.58
N SER A 94 8.18 -4.20 -19.24
CA SER A 94 9.04 -4.33 -18.05
C SER A 94 10.24 -3.40 -18.12
N ASN A 95 10.82 -3.21 -19.33
CA ASN A 95 11.94 -2.32 -19.53
C ASN A 95 11.58 -0.88 -19.19
N ASP A 96 10.41 -0.40 -19.60
CA ASP A 96 10.01 1.00 -19.38
C ASP A 96 9.64 1.24 -17.91
N TRP A 97 8.91 0.31 -17.30
CA TRP A 97 8.58 0.37 -15.88
C TRP A 97 9.84 0.36 -15.00
N ASP A 98 10.74 -0.60 -15.24
CA ASP A 98 11.97 -0.73 -14.46
C ASP A 98 12.91 0.44 -14.69
N ALA A 99 12.90 1.03 -15.87
CA ALA A 99 13.61 2.27 -16.17
C ALA A 99 13.07 3.45 -15.35
N CYS A 100 11.74 3.57 -15.16
CA CYS A 100 11.16 4.55 -14.23
C CYS A 100 11.57 4.27 -12.77
N ALA A 101 11.52 3.00 -12.34
CA ALA A 101 11.86 2.62 -10.98
C ALA A 101 13.33 2.94 -10.65
N LEU A 102 14.25 2.60 -11.56
CA LEU A 102 15.68 2.85 -11.43
C LEU A 102 16.01 4.34 -11.34
N ASP A 103 15.42 5.17 -12.22
CA ASP A 103 15.64 6.62 -12.24
C ASP A 103 15.06 7.32 -11.01
N ALA A 104 13.95 6.80 -10.48
CA ALA A 104 13.28 7.36 -9.30
C ALA A 104 14.09 7.12 -8.01
N THR A 105 14.73 5.95 -7.89
CA THR A 105 15.54 5.58 -6.71
C THR A 105 17.01 5.97 -6.84
N GLY A 106 17.54 5.97 -8.06
CA GLY A 106 18.97 5.97 -8.36
C GLY A 106 19.57 4.56 -8.29
N PRO A 107 20.70 4.32 -9.00
CA PRO A 107 21.31 2.99 -9.11
C PRO A 107 21.81 2.44 -7.77
N GLU A 108 22.22 3.30 -6.83
CA GLU A 108 22.73 2.90 -5.52
C GLU A 108 21.64 2.49 -4.52
N LYS A 109 20.37 2.81 -4.82
CA LYS A 109 19.22 2.57 -3.92
C LYS A 109 18.11 1.79 -4.61
N PHE A 110 18.49 0.87 -5.49
CA PHE A 110 17.55 0.02 -6.20
C PHE A 110 16.58 -0.66 -5.23
N ASN A 111 15.29 -0.53 -5.51
CA ASN A 111 14.23 -1.13 -4.70
C ASN A 111 13.59 -2.29 -5.48
N PRO A 112 13.89 -3.56 -5.14
CA PRO A 112 13.38 -4.71 -5.90
C PRO A 112 11.85 -4.81 -5.86
N PHE A 113 11.21 -4.22 -4.86
CA PHE A 113 9.77 -4.25 -4.67
C PHE A 113 9.00 -3.30 -5.60
N LEU A 114 9.70 -2.39 -6.28
CA LEU A 114 9.12 -1.50 -7.28
C LEU A 114 9.32 -2.02 -8.71
N THR A 115 9.98 -3.17 -8.87
CA THR A 115 10.20 -3.76 -10.21
C THR A 115 8.92 -4.29 -10.81
N HIS A 116 8.87 -4.27 -12.14
CA HIS A 116 7.82 -4.89 -12.92
C HIS A 116 7.68 -6.36 -12.53
N GLY A 117 8.78 -7.12 -12.51
CA GLY A 117 8.76 -8.55 -12.19
C GLY A 117 8.19 -8.87 -10.80
N PHE A 118 8.44 -8.02 -9.79
CA PHE A 118 7.84 -8.20 -8.47
C PHE A 118 6.32 -7.97 -8.50
N LEU A 119 5.85 -6.89 -9.15
CA LEU A 119 4.43 -6.58 -9.23
C LEU A 119 3.67 -7.58 -10.12
N SER A 120 4.23 -7.97 -11.26
CA SER A 120 3.72 -9.04 -12.14
C SER A 120 3.58 -10.35 -11.36
N SER A 121 4.58 -10.74 -10.56
CA SER A 121 4.49 -11.95 -9.73
C SER A 121 3.30 -11.91 -8.76
N LEU A 122 2.95 -10.74 -8.21
CA LEU A 122 1.81 -10.58 -7.32
C LEU A 122 0.46 -10.65 -8.04
N GLU A 123 0.38 -10.11 -9.27
CA GLU A 123 -0.82 -10.21 -10.11
C GLU A 123 -1.01 -11.63 -10.65
N GLU A 124 0.03 -12.21 -11.25
CA GLU A 124 0.00 -13.54 -11.87
C GLU A 124 -0.24 -14.67 -10.86
N SER A 125 0.30 -14.55 -9.64
CA SER A 125 0.03 -15.51 -8.56
C SER A 125 -1.39 -15.42 -7.99
N GLY A 126 -2.17 -14.40 -8.36
CA GLY A 126 -3.49 -14.13 -7.80
C GLY A 126 -3.46 -13.50 -6.40
N SER A 127 -2.30 -13.01 -5.95
CA SER A 127 -2.15 -12.38 -4.63
C SER A 127 -2.74 -10.97 -4.60
N ALA A 128 -2.43 -10.16 -5.60
CA ALA A 128 -2.89 -8.77 -5.74
C ALA A 128 -3.85 -8.63 -6.95
N VAL A 129 -4.99 -9.33 -6.89
CA VAL A 129 -6.00 -9.32 -7.96
C VAL A 129 -7.40 -8.98 -7.45
N LYS A 130 -8.33 -8.70 -8.38
CA LYS A 130 -9.72 -8.33 -8.05
C LYS A 130 -10.38 -9.30 -7.07
N LYS A 131 -10.14 -10.61 -7.22
CA LYS A 131 -10.69 -11.67 -6.34
C LYS A 131 -10.23 -11.52 -4.88
N THR A 132 -9.02 -11.01 -4.65
CA THR A 132 -8.46 -10.77 -3.31
C THR A 132 -8.63 -9.31 -2.86
N GLY A 133 -9.51 -8.55 -3.53
CA GLY A 133 -9.80 -7.15 -3.18
C GLY A 133 -8.72 -6.15 -3.57
N TRP A 134 -7.86 -6.50 -4.54
CA TRP A 134 -6.81 -5.68 -5.13
C TRP A 134 -7.05 -5.50 -6.62
N ILE A 135 -7.71 -4.43 -7.07
CA ILE A 135 -7.92 -4.20 -8.51
C ILE A 135 -6.80 -3.28 -9.01
N PRO A 136 -5.87 -3.75 -9.87
CA PRO A 136 -4.81 -2.88 -10.40
C PRO A 136 -5.38 -1.76 -11.26
N ARG A 137 -4.82 -0.57 -11.11
CA ARG A 137 -5.18 0.68 -11.80
C ARG A 137 -3.94 1.55 -11.97
N HIS A 138 -2.84 0.99 -12.47
CA HIS A 138 -1.57 1.73 -12.57
C HIS A 138 -1.72 2.94 -13.49
N ILE A 139 -1.11 4.07 -13.12
CA ILE A 139 -1.09 5.26 -13.97
C ILE A 139 0.19 5.27 -14.76
N VAL A 140 0.09 5.62 -16.05
CA VAL A 140 1.21 5.81 -16.96
C VAL A 140 1.15 7.22 -17.53
N ALA A 141 2.30 7.90 -17.56
CA ALA A 141 2.51 9.16 -18.26
C ALA A 141 3.41 8.92 -19.48
N GLN A 142 2.96 9.31 -20.66
CA GLN A 142 3.69 9.17 -21.92
C GLN A 142 3.79 10.50 -22.66
N ASP A 143 4.89 10.71 -23.39
CA ASP A 143 5.01 11.82 -24.33
C ASP A 143 4.33 11.53 -25.68
N GLU A 144 4.39 12.50 -26.60
CA GLU A 144 3.84 12.38 -27.95
C GLU A 144 4.49 11.27 -28.81
N CYS A 145 5.66 10.76 -28.40
CA CYS A 145 6.37 9.66 -29.06
C CYS A 145 6.11 8.31 -28.36
N GLU A 146 5.08 8.23 -27.52
CA GLU A 146 4.70 7.06 -26.70
C GLU A 146 5.78 6.64 -25.67
N SER A 147 6.79 7.49 -25.43
CA SER A 147 7.84 7.20 -24.46
C SER A 147 7.33 7.43 -23.04
N ILE A 148 7.46 6.42 -22.17
CA ILE A 148 7.03 6.51 -20.77
C ILE A 148 7.91 7.49 -20.00
N LEU A 149 7.30 8.53 -19.45
CA LEU A 149 7.92 9.55 -18.61
C LEU A 149 7.80 9.24 -17.13
N GLY A 150 6.75 8.51 -16.73
CA GLY A 150 6.56 8.09 -15.35
C GLY A 150 5.39 7.14 -15.15
N VAL A 151 5.42 6.41 -14.04
CA VAL A 151 4.42 5.40 -13.68
C VAL A 151 4.10 5.46 -12.18
N VAL A 152 2.90 4.98 -11.82
CA VAL A 152 2.44 4.92 -10.42
C VAL A 152 1.80 3.55 -10.13
N PRO A 153 2.35 2.75 -9.18
CA PRO A 153 1.68 1.54 -8.70
C PRO A 153 0.43 1.90 -7.90
N LEU A 154 -0.75 1.67 -8.47
CA LEU A 154 -2.03 2.07 -7.89
C LEU A 154 -3.05 0.93 -7.96
N TYR A 155 -3.82 0.78 -6.88
CA TYR A 155 -4.84 -0.25 -6.74
C TYR A 155 -6.14 0.33 -6.19
N LEU A 156 -7.26 -0.12 -6.73
CA LEU A 156 -8.58 0.10 -6.14
C LEU A 156 -8.88 -1.04 -5.15
N LYS A 157 -9.05 -0.68 -3.88
CA LYS A 157 -9.14 -1.61 -2.74
C LYS A 157 -10.54 -1.69 -2.18
N SER A 158 -10.99 -2.92 -1.89
CA SER A 158 -12.26 -3.19 -1.20
C SER A 158 -12.12 -3.43 0.32
N HIS A 159 -10.87 -3.39 0.85
CA HIS A 159 -10.52 -3.55 2.27
C HIS A 159 -9.09 -3.05 2.55
N SER A 160 -8.68 -2.97 3.82
CA SER A 160 -7.31 -2.60 4.25
C SER A 160 -6.29 -3.74 4.29
N TYR A 161 -6.69 -5.00 4.15
CA TYR A 161 -5.72 -6.11 4.25
C TYR A 161 -4.59 -6.02 3.20
N GLY A 162 -3.37 -6.24 3.67
CA GLY A 162 -2.13 -6.27 2.88
C GLY A 162 -1.43 -4.92 2.70
N GLU A 163 -1.99 -3.81 3.18
CA GLU A 163 -1.37 -2.47 3.06
C GLU A 163 -0.53 -2.06 4.29
N TYR A 164 -0.55 -2.86 5.36
CA TYR A 164 0.18 -2.64 6.64
C TYR A 164 -0.15 -1.35 7.39
N VAL A 165 -1.14 -0.58 6.91
CA VAL A 165 -1.71 0.58 7.58
C VAL A 165 -3.22 0.38 7.61
N PHE A 166 -3.78 -0.06 8.73
CA PHE A 166 -5.20 -0.40 8.79
C PHE A 166 -6.09 0.81 9.04
N ASP A 167 -7.17 0.93 8.26
CA ASP A 167 -8.10 2.05 8.30
C ASP A 167 -9.45 1.69 8.96
N HIS A 168 -9.46 0.71 9.88
CA HIS A 168 -10.67 0.28 10.58
C HIS A 168 -11.42 1.45 11.23
N SER A 169 -10.70 2.33 11.93
CA SER A 169 -11.31 3.50 12.57
C SER A 169 -11.97 4.46 11.57
N TRP A 170 -11.40 4.62 10.37
CA TRP A 170 -12.00 5.45 9.32
C TRP A 170 -13.22 4.77 8.71
N ALA A 171 -13.12 3.46 8.44
CA ALA A 171 -14.22 2.69 7.90
C ALA A 171 -15.43 2.70 8.85
N ASP A 172 -15.20 2.46 10.14
CA ASP A 172 -16.23 2.45 11.17
C ASP A 172 -16.91 3.83 11.30
N ALA A 173 -16.13 4.92 11.22
CA ALA A 173 -16.68 6.27 11.22
C ALA A 173 -17.59 6.51 9.99
N TYR A 174 -17.11 6.21 8.78
CA TYR A 174 -17.92 6.36 7.55
C TYR A 174 -19.23 5.59 7.63
N TYR A 175 -19.18 4.32 8.06
CA TYR A 175 -20.37 3.48 8.17
C TYR A 175 -21.34 3.98 9.24
N SER A 176 -20.82 4.52 10.35
CA SER A 176 -21.65 5.15 11.39
C SER A 176 -22.40 6.38 10.87
N TYR A 177 -21.86 7.08 9.86
CA TYR A 177 -22.51 8.18 9.16
C TYR A 177 -23.30 7.74 7.91
N GLY A 178 -23.55 6.44 7.73
CA GLY A 178 -24.30 5.90 6.58
C GLY A 178 -23.57 6.00 5.23
N SER A 179 -22.29 6.37 5.24
CA SER A 179 -21.44 6.46 4.04
C SER A 179 -20.59 5.21 3.88
N ARG A 180 -20.21 4.88 2.64
CA ARG A 180 -19.31 3.75 2.37
C ARG A 180 -17.87 4.22 2.35
N TYR A 181 -17.01 3.56 3.13
CA TYR A 181 -15.58 3.79 3.08
C TYR A 181 -14.89 3.06 1.91
N TYR A 182 -15.34 1.87 1.54
CA TYR A 182 -14.78 1.17 0.38
C TYR A 182 -15.70 1.30 -0.85
N PRO A 183 -15.13 1.34 -2.07
CA PRO A 183 -13.70 1.20 -2.37
C PRO A 183 -12.89 2.49 -2.12
N LYS A 184 -11.58 2.33 -1.93
CA LYS A 184 -10.59 3.42 -1.86
C LYS A 184 -9.46 3.21 -2.87
N LEU A 185 -8.77 4.27 -3.26
CA LEU A 185 -7.54 4.16 -4.04
C LEU A 185 -6.31 4.04 -3.13
N GLN A 186 -5.40 3.15 -3.47
CA GLN A 186 -4.21 2.83 -2.69
C GLN A 186 -2.99 2.78 -3.59
N CYS A 187 -2.13 3.79 -3.48
CA CYS A 187 -0.80 3.80 -4.06
C CYS A 187 0.19 3.18 -3.08
N CYS A 188 0.69 1.99 -3.41
CA CYS A 188 1.60 1.24 -2.55
C CYS A 188 2.28 0.11 -3.32
N VAL A 189 3.25 -0.52 -2.67
CA VAL A 189 3.67 -1.87 -3.01
C VAL A 189 2.81 -2.85 -2.20
N PRO A 190 2.08 -3.80 -2.83
CA PRO A 190 1.27 -4.76 -2.10
C PRO A 190 2.11 -5.62 -1.16
N PHE A 191 1.56 -5.89 0.03
CA PHE A 191 2.13 -6.79 1.04
C PHE A 191 3.54 -6.41 1.53
N THR A 192 3.99 -5.17 1.30
CA THR A 192 5.38 -4.78 1.53
C THR A 192 5.45 -3.42 2.23
N PRO A 193 5.70 -3.37 3.55
CA PRO A 193 5.74 -2.12 4.33
C PRO A 193 7.08 -1.37 4.21
N VAL A 194 7.65 -1.30 3.01
CA VAL A 194 8.98 -0.71 2.76
C VAL A 194 8.83 0.73 2.26
N THR A 195 9.50 1.64 2.95
CA THR A 195 9.61 3.05 2.55
C THR A 195 10.37 3.18 1.23
N GLY A 196 9.80 3.91 0.29
CA GLY A 196 10.42 4.19 -1.00
C GLY A 196 9.49 4.97 -1.91
N GLN A 197 9.94 5.19 -3.14
CA GLN A 197 9.24 6.00 -4.13
C GLN A 197 7.87 5.37 -4.46
N ARG A 198 6.89 6.23 -4.73
CA ARG A 198 5.52 5.83 -5.11
C ARG A 198 5.09 6.47 -6.43
N VAL A 199 5.71 7.57 -6.81
CA VAL A 199 5.57 8.17 -8.14
C VAL A 199 6.92 8.01 -8.84
N LEU A 200 7.00 7.09 -9.78
CA LEU A 200 8.26 6.68 -10.42
C LEU A 200 8.43 7.50 -11.70
N VAL A 201 9.34 8.46 -11.71
CA VAL A 201 9.51 9.40 -12.83
C VAL A 201 10.90 9.24 -13.43
N ARG A 202 10.98 9.18 -14.76
CA ARG A 202 12.24 9.16 -15.51
C ARG A 202 13.08 10.40 -15.21
N ASN A 203 14.38 10.23 -15.23
CA ASN A 203 15.32 11.33 -15.03
C ASN A 203 15.35 12.20 -16.29
N SER A 204 14.71 13.36 -16.22
CA SER A 204 14.64 14.33 -17.31
C SER A 204 14.57 15.75 -16.76
N SER A 205 14.75 16.75 -17.62
CA SER A 205 14.54 18.17 -17.27
C SER A 205 13.11 18.47 -16.81
N TYR A 206 12.14 17.62 -17.14
CA TYR A 206 10.73 17.78 -16.79
C TYR A 206 10.29 16.95 -15.58
N LYS A 207 11.23 16.30 -14.87
CA LYS A 207 10.93 15.35 -13.79
C LYS A 207 9.94 15.89 -12.75
N ASP A 208 10.13 17.12 -12.27
CA ASP A 208 9.25 17.71 -11.27
C ASP A 208 7.86 18.06 -11.84
N GLN A 209 7.79 18.49 -13.11
CA GLN A 209 6.50 18.73 -13.78
C GLN A 209 5.71 17.44 -13.99
N VAL A 210 6.38 16.36 -14.43
CA VAL A 210 5.76 15.04 -14.61
C VAL A 210 5.29 14.48 -13.26
N PHE A 211 6.08 14.65 -12.19
CA PHE A 211 5.65 14.28 -10.84
C PHE A 211 4.37 15.02 -10.44
N ASP A 212 4.32 16.34 -10.66
CA ASP A 212 3.17 17.18 -10.33
C ASP A 212 1.91 16.78 -11.12
N ILE A 213 2.08 16.50 -12.42
CA ILE A 213 1.02 15.99 -13.30
C ILE A 213 0.47 14.66 -12.76
N LEU A 214 1.33 13.70 -12.42
CA LEU A 214 0.93 12.40 -11.87
C LEU A 214 0.21 12.52 -10.52
N VAL A 215 0.65 13.44 -9.64
CA VAL A 215 -0.04 13.69 -8.37
C VAL A 215 -1.41 14.33 -8.58
N SER A 216 -1.55 15.25 -9.54
CA SER A 216 -2.86 15.80 -9.92
C SER A 216 -3.76 14.69 -10.46
N ALA A 217 -3.24 13.86 -11.35
CA ALA A 217 -3.98 12.77 -11.97
C ALA A 217 -4.50 11.75 -10.95
N LEU A 218 -3.72 11.44 -9.90
CA LEU A 218 -4.18 10.62 -8.78
C LEU A 218 -5.41 11.22 -8.08
N LYS A 219 -5.41 12.54 -7.85
CA LYS A 219 -6.54 13.27 -7.22
C LYS A 219 -7.76 13.32 -8.14
N ASP A 220 -7.53 13.54 -9.42
CA ASP A 220 -8.58 13.60 -10.44
C ASP A 220 -9.22 12.22 -10.62
N LEU A 221 -8.40 11.17 -10.68
CA LEU A 221 -8.86 9.78 -10.73
C LEU A 221 -9.69 9.41 -9.50
N ALA A 222 -9.26 9.81 -8.29
CA ALA A 222 -10.02 9.58 -7.07
C ALA A 222 -11.42 10.23 -7.13
N THR A 223 -11.47 11.46 -7.65
CA THR A 223 -12.72 12.20 -7.82
C THR A 223 -13.63 11.56 -8.88
N LYS A 224 -13.07 11.25 -10.06
CA LYS A 224 -13.79 10.59 -11.19
C LYS A 224 -14.32 9.21 -10.78
N SER A 225 -13.53 8.44 -10.03
CA SER A 225 -13.90 7.10 -9.54
C SER A 225 -14.91 7.12 -8.38
N GLN A 226 -15.25 8.30 -7.85
CA GLN A 226 -16.11 8.48 -6.67
C GLN A 226 -15.71 7.62 -5.47
N VAL A 227 -14.41 7.43 -5.25
CA VAL A 227 -13.90 6.72 -4.07
C VAL A 227 -13.92 7.62 -2.85
N SER A 228 -13.96 7.01 -1.66
CA SER A 228 -13.97 7.76 -0.39
C SER A 228 -12.65 8.48 -0.11
N SER A 229 -11.53 7.89 -0.53
CA SER A 229 -10.20 8.38 -0.22
C SER A 229 -9.14 7.83 -1.19
N LEU A 230 -8.02 8.54 -1.25
CA LEU A 230 -6.78 8.13 -1.89
C LEU A 230 -5.67 8.09 -0.82
N HIS A 231 -4.99 6.95 -0.73
CA HIS A 231 -3.94 6.70 0.25
C HIS A 231 -2.63 6.40 -0.47
N ILE A 232 -1.54 6.98 0.01
CA ILE A 232 -0.17 6.70 -0.44
C ILE A 232 0.62 6.25 0.78
N THR A 233 1.00 4.96 0.82
CA THR A 233 1.64 4.37 2.01
C THR A 233 3.12 4.09 1.78
N PHE A 234 3.92 4.47 2.78
CA PHE A 234 5.38 4.40 2.79
C PHE A 234 6.05 5.13 1.61
N PRO A 235 5.62 6.36 1.22
CA PRO A 235 6.34 7.16 0.24
C PRO A 235 7.72 7.55 0.78
N SER A 236 8.62 7.97 -0.10
CA SER A 236 9.88 8.56 0.33
C SER A 236 9.64 9.86 1.12
N GLU A 237 10.59 10.26 1.96
CA GLU A 237 10.45 11.47 2.78
C GLU A 237 10.26 12.74 1.92
N SER A 238 10.97 12.82 0.79
CA SER A 238 10.82 13.93 -0.15
C SER A 238 9.42 13.97 -0.79
N GLU A 239 8.90 12.82 -1.23
CA GLU A 239 7.53 12.71 -1.73
C GLU A 239 6.50 13.07 -0.66
N TRP A 240 6.70 12.61 0.58
CA TRP A 240 5.81 12.89 1.70
C TRP A 240 5.69 14.40 1.98
N HIS A 241 6.79 15.15 1.86
CA HIS A 241 6.80 16.60 1.96
C HIS A 241 6.12 17.26 0.75
N LYS A 242 6.50 16.89 -0.48
CA LYS A 242 5.88 17.43 -1.71
C LYS A 242 4.37 17.20 -1.76
N MET A 243 3.89 16.02 -1.34
CA MET A 243 2.46 15.68 -1.32
C MET A 243 1.67 16.56 -0.35
N LYS A 244 2.26 17.00 0.75
CA LYS A 244 1.62 17.95 1.68
C LYS A 244 1.26 19.26 0.98
N GLU A 245 2.19 19.79 0.21
CA GLU A 245 2.01 21.03 -0.56
C GLU A 245 0.92 20.89 -1.63
N LYS A 246 0.64 19.66 -2.07
CA LYS A 246 -0.44 19.32 -3.01
C LYS A 246 -1.79 18.98 -2.34
N GLY A 247 -1.89 19.17 -1.03
CA GLY A 247 -3.14 19.03 -0.26
C GLY A 247 -3.36 17.66 0.40
N PHE A 248 -2.35 16.78 0.41
CA PHE A 248 -2.44 15.52 1.16
C PHE A 248 -2.26 15.74 2.66
N LEU A 249 -3.09 15.06 3.45
CA LEU A 249 -2.93 14.93 4.90
C LEU A 249 -1.78 13.98 5.21
N GLN A 250 -0.88 14.44 6.06
CA GLN A 250 0.28 13.67 6.48
C GLN A 250 -0.05 12.81 7.70
N ARG A 251 0.21 11.51 7.61
CA ARG A 251 0.09 10.53 8.70
C ARG A 251 1.46 9.95 9.02
N ILE A 252 1.76 9.85 10.31
CA ILE A 252 3.02 9.35 10.85
C ILE A 252 2.76 8.04 11.59
N GLY A 253 3.59 7.04 11.31
CA GLY A 253 3.61 5.75 12.00
C GLY A 253 5.01 5.38 12.49
N MET A 254 5.06 4.46 13.45
CA MET A 254 6.32 3.93 13.97
C MET A 254 6.65 2.60 13.29
N GLN A 255 7.91 2.44 12.88
CA GLN A 255 8.47 1.19 12.38
C GLN A 255 9.80 0.95 13.09
N TYR A 256 10.04 -0.32 13.41
CA TYR A 256 11.30 -0.77 13.98
C TYR A 256 12.12 -1.44 12.89
N HIS A 257 13.28 -0.87 12.59
CA HIS A 257 14.23 -1.45 11.63
C HIS A 257 15.39 -2.04 12.40
N TRP A 258 15.69 -3.31 12.15
CA TRP A 258 16.95 -3.89 12.60
C TRP A 258 18.03 -3.51 11.59
N LYS A 259 19.13 -2.95 12.07
CA LYS A 259 20.31 -2.65 11.27
C LYS A 259 21.48 -3.48 11.81
N ASN A 260 22.18 -4.16 10.92
CA ASN A 260 23.43 -4.80 11.30
C ASN A 260 24.45 -3.72 11.69
N ARG A 261 24.98 -3.74 12.91
CA ARG A 261 26.02 -2.81 13.37
C ARG A 261 27.41 -3.38 13.10
N ASN A 262 27.60 -3.96 11.92
CA ASN A 262 28.80 -4.69 11.52
C ASN A 262 29.13 -5.89 12.41
N TYR A 263 28.11 -6.59 12.94
CA TYR A 263 28.34 -7.87 13.61
C TYR A 263 28.81 -8.90 12.57
N GLU A 264 29.91 -9.58 12.85
CA GLU A 264 30.46 -10.63 11.99
C GLU A 264 29.74 -11.96 12.20
N ASN A 265 29.17 -12.15 13.40
CA ASN A 265 28.47 -13.36 13.78
C ASN A 265 27.29 -13.09 14.71
N PHE A 266 26.48 -14.13 14.90
CA PHE A 266 25.28 -14.03 15.73
C PHE A 266 25.59 -13.77 17.21
N ASP A 267 26.73 -14.25 17.72
CA ASP A 267 27.11 -14.07 19.12
C ASP A 267 27.48 -12.63 19.46
N GLU A 268 28.14 -11.92 18.54
CA GLU A 268 28.39 -10.47 18.66
C GLU A 268 27.08 -9.69 18.73
N PHE A 269 26.12 -9.99 17.87
CA PHE A 269 24.78 -9.40 17.97
C PHE A 269 24.11 -9.64 19.33
N LEU A 270 24.31 -10.83 19.93
CA LEU A 270 23.77 -11.13 21.25
C LEU A 270 24.48 -10.37 22.38
N MET A 271 25.72 -9.91 22.19
CA MET A 271 26.42 -9.13 23.21
C MET A 271 25.76 -7.78 23.47
N ASP A 272 25.13 -7.18 22.46
CA ASP A 272 24.37 -5.93 22.57
C ASP A 272 23.02 -6.09 23.32
N MET A 273 22.63 -7.32 23.66
CA MET A 273 21.41 -7.58 24.43
C MET A 273 21.67 -7.70 25.94
N LYS A 274 20.62 -7.42 26.73
CA LYS A 274 20.60 -7.74 28.16
C LYS A 274 20.85 -9.24 28.38
N GLN A 275 21.59 -9.59 29.43
CA GLN A 275 22.03 -10.96 29.73
C GLN A 275 20.88 -11.97 29.77
N SER A 276 19.74 -11.63 30.36
CA SER A 276 18.55 -12.49 30.39
C SER A 276 18.03 -12.82 28.99
N LYS A 277 17.89 -11.81 28.13
CA LYS A 277 17.43 -11.97 26.75
C LYS A 277 18.42 -12.79 25.92
N ARG A 278 19.72 -12.51 26.05
CA ARG A 278 20.79 -13.30 25.42
C ARG A 278 20.73 -14.78 25.85
N LYS A 279 20.61 -15.06 27.15
CA LYS A 279 20.53 -16.43 27.69
C LYS A 279 19.34 -17.18 27.11
N ASN A 280 18.16 -16.54 27.07
CA ASN A 280 16.95 -17.14 26.53
C ASN A 280 17.09 -17.48 25.04
N ILE A 281 17.60 -16.56 24.22
CA ILE A 281 17.81 -16.81 22.77
C ILE A 281 18.78 -17.98 22.54
N ARG A 282 19.88 -18.05 23.31
CA ARG A 282 20.83 -19.18 23.22
C ARG A 282 20.17 -20.51 23.59
N GLN A 283 19.34 -20.53 24.63
CA GLN A 283 18.61 -21.73 25.03
C GLN A 283 17.63 -22.19 23.95
N GLU A 284 16.86 -21.27 23.36
CA GLU A 284 15.94 -21.60 22.25
C GLU A 284 16.69 -22.17 21.03
N ARG A 285 17.81 -21.56 20.63
CA ARG A 285 18.61 -22.08 19.52
C ARG A 285 19.19 -23.46 19.78
N LYS A 286 19.60 -23.76 21.02
CA LYS A 286 20.10 -25.10 21.39
C LYS A 286 19.02 -26.17 21.21
N LYS A 287 17.74 -25.86 21.44
CA LYS A 287 16.63 -26.80 21.20
C LYS A 287 16.49 -27.18 19.73
N ILE A 288 16.79 -26.27 18.80
CA ILE A 288 16.74 -26.57 17.35
C ILE A 288 17.77 -27.64 16.99
N SER A 289 18.99 -27.56 17.54
CA SER A 289 20.03 -28.58 17.25
C SER A 289 19.65 -29.99 17.71
N THR A 290 18.78 -30.11 18.72
CA THR A 290 18.27 -31.42 19.19
C THR A 290 17.12 -31.97 18.34
N GLN A 291 16.58 -31.19 17.40
CA GLN A 291 15.40 -31.58 16.59
C GLN A 291 15.77 -32.22 15.24
N ASN A 292 17.05 -32.52 14.98
CA ASN A 292 17.53 -33.09 13.69
C ASN A 292 17.03 -32.31 12.45
N LEU A 293 16.83 -31.00 12.58
CA LEU A 293 16.41 -30.12 11.49
C LEU A 293 17.62 -29.67 10.67
N THR A 294 17.49 -29.75 9.34
CA THR A 294 18.49 -29.20 8.42
C THR A 294 17.89 -27.97 7.72
N ILE A 295 18.51 -26.80 7.93
CA ILE A 295 18.13 -25.56 7.24
C ILE A 295 19.07 -25.36 6.06
N LYS A 296 18.51 -25.22 4.85
CA LYS A 296 19.26 -24.89 3.64
C LYS A 296 18.78 -23.55 3.09
N ARG A 297 19.72 -22.67 2.77
CA ARG A 297 19.44 -21.44 2.03
C ARG A 297 19.58 -21.74 0.54
N LEU A 298 18.49 -21.60 -0.20
CA LEU A 298 18.46 -21.81 -1.64
C LEU A 298 18.29 -20.47 -2.37
N ARG A 299 18.99 -20.28 -3.48
CA ARG A 299 18.78 -19.22 -4.46
C ARG A 299 17.66 -19.63 -5.42
N GLY A 300 17.08 -18.67 -6.13
CA GLY A 300 15.94 -18.92 -7.03
C GLY A 300 16.13 -20.10 -7.98
N HIS A 301 17.29 -20.20 -8.65
CA HIS A 301 17.61 -21.31 -9.57
C HIS A 301 17.83 -22.67 -8.90
N GLU A 302 18.02 -22.69 -7.58
CA GLU A 302 18.15 -23.93 -6.79
C GLU A 302 16.78 -24.44 -6.31
N ILE A 303 15.73 -23.60 -6.36
CA ILE A 303 14.37 -23.96 -5.98
C ILE A 303 13.73 -24.74 -7.13
N LYS A 304 13.41 -26.00 -6.86
CA LYS A 304 12.75 -26.89 -7.83
C LYS A 304 11.27 -27.04 -7.49
N LEU A 305 10.44 -27.29 -8.51
CA LEU A 305 8.97 -27.35 -8.36
C LEU A 305 8.51 -28.33 -7.26
N TYR A 306 9.18 -29.48 -7.14
CA TYR A 306 8.86 -30.48 -6.11
C TYR A 306 9.11 -30.01 -4.67
N MET A 307 9.90 -28.95 -4.46
CA MET A 307 10.15 -28.38 -3.13
C MET A 307 8.99 -27.50 -2.65
N ILE A 308 8.16 -27.00 -3.56
CA ILE A 308 7.05 -26.07 -3.28
C ILE A 308 5.74 -26.84 -3.04
N ASN A 309 5.56 -28.00 -3.68
CA ASN A 309 4.36 -28.83 -3.58
C ASN A 309 4.29 -29.74 -2.33
N LEU A 310 5.11 -29.49 -1.31
CA LEU A 310 5.01 -30.16 -0.02
C LEU A 310 4.20 -29.27 0.93
N ASP A 311 3.09 -29.79 1.47
CA ASP A 311 2.15 -29.15 2.41
C ASP A 311 2.76 -28.60 3.73
N MET A 312 4.09 -28.50 3.83
CA MET A 312 4.83 -27.94 4.98
C MET A 312 6.07 -27.13 4.56
N THR A 313 6.06 -26.41 3.44
CA THR A 313 7.14 -25.46 3.15
C THR A 313 6.79 -24.07 3.70
N ILE A 314 7.24 -23.74 4.92
CA ILE A 314 7.27 -22.36 5.42
C ILE A 314 8.45 -21.65 4.73
N SER A 315 8.19 -21.07 3.55
CA SER A 315 9.14 -20.19 2.89
C SER A 315 9.17 -18.83 3.57
N ILE A 316 10.17 -18.58 4.41
CA ILE A 316 10.47 -17.23 4.92
C ILE A 316 11.43 -16.58 3.92
N GLY A 317 10.88 -15.77 3.01
CA GLY A 317 11.67 -14.91 2.14
C GLY A 317 12.27 -13.75 2.94
N CYS A 318 13.55 -13.83 3.28
CA CYS A 318 14.33 -12.65 3.68
C CYS A 318 14.90 -12.00 2.42
N ILE A 319 14.24 -10.96 1.92
CA ILE A 319 14.82 -10.05 0.93
C ILE A 319 15.59 -9.01 1.74
N ALA A 320 16.92 -9.19 1.81
CA ALA A 320 17.81 -8.15 2.33
C ALA A 320 17.96 -7.07 1.25
N SER A 321 17.58 -5.84 1.58
CA SER A 321 17.95 -4.62 0.87
C SER A 321 19.44 -4.33 1.04
#